data_AF-A0A1B6F7E3-F1
#
_entry.id   AF-A0A1B6F7E3-F1
#
_cell.length_a   1.000
_cell.length_b   1.000
_cell.length_c   1.000
_cell.angle_alpha   90.00
_cell.angle_beta   90.00
_cell.angle_gamma   90.00
#
_symmetry.space_group_name_H-M   'P 1'
#
loop_
_entity.id
_entity.type
_entity.pdbx_description
1 polymer ?
#
loop_
_entity_poly.entity_id
_entity_poly.type
_entity_poly.pdbx_seq_one_letter_code
_entity_poly.pdbx_strand_id
1 'polypeptide(L)'
;KRVSGPGTGDGPSPGPGPGMSLHAAKTVLYDGKLSSAIVFMYNPVATDSQLCLQSAPKGNTSYFVHTPHALMLQDVKAVITHSIHSTLNSIGGIQVLFPLFSQLDLPYDSMDGRRDPTLCSKLLGFICELVESSATVQQHMIQNRGFLVISFMLQRSSREHLTLEVLGSFLGLTKYLVTCLNSNSELLLKQLFCFSFLTWQLLDHV
;
A
#
# COMPACT_ATOMS: atom_id res chain seq x y z
N LYS A 1 67.81 9.62 20.64
CA LYS A 1 67.88 10.13 22.03
C LYS A 1 67.00 9.21 22.88
N ARG A 2 67.60 8.47 23.82
CA ARG A 2 66.98 7.42 24.64
C ARG A 2 66.55 8.00 25.99
N VAL A 3 65.33 7.71 26.47
CA VAL A 3 64.86 7.76 27.88
C VAL A 3 63.65 6.78 27.92
N SER A 4 63.73 5.55 28.43
CA SER A 4 63.73 5.04 29.83
C SER A 4 62.35 5.07 30.52
N GLY A 5 61.87 3.89 30.97
CA GLY A 5 60.52 3.55 31.52
C GLY A 5 60.21 4.05 32.95
N PRO A 6 59.27 3.43 33.71
CA PRO A 6 59.30 2.01 34.12
C PRO A 6 57.93 1.28 34.15
N GLY A 7 57.96 -0.04 34.39
CA GLY A 7 56.77 -0.91 34.48
C GLY A 7 56.22 -1.10 35.89
N THR A 8 55.12 -1.85 36.00
CA THR A 8 54.68 -2.66 37.15
C THR A 8 53.50 -3.54 36.69
N GLY A 9 53.49 -4.81 37.08
CA GLY A 9 52.47 -5.79 36.69
C GLY A 9 51.32 -5.89 37.68
N ASP A 10 50.22 -6.50 37.24
CA ASP A 10 49.29 -7.24 38.10
C ASP A 10 48.53 -8.30 37.26
N GLY A 11 48.26 -9.44 37.91
CA GLY A 11 48.01 -10.75 37.30
C GLY A 11 46.67 -10.99 36.56
N PRO A 12 46.44 -12.24 36.11
CA PRO A 12 45.29 -12.60 35.29
C PRO A 12 44.09 -12.95 36.19
N SER A 13 42.92 -12.40 35.92
CA SER A 13 41.65 -12.81 36.53
C SER A 13 40.46 -12.29 35.71
N PRO A 14 39.29 -12.93 35.79
CA PRO A 14 39.00 -14.32 35.45
C PRO A 14 38.11 -14.37 34.19
N GLY A 15 38.09 -15.51 33.49
CA GLY A 15 37.26 -15.69 32.30
C GLY A 15 35.76 -15.50 32.60
N PRO A 16 34.96 -14.95 31.66
CA PRO A 16 33.53 -14.89 31.85
C PRO A 16 32.90 -16.24 31.48
N GLY A 17 32.36 -16.92 32.49
CA GLY A 17 31.37 -17.97 32.31
C GLY A 17 30.03 -17.43 31.79
N PRO A 18 29.11 -18.31 31.35
CA PRO A 18 28.02 -17.98 30.45
C PRO A 18 26.84 -17.38 31.20
N GLY A 19 26.61 -16.07 31.05
CA GLY A 19 25.44 -15.43 31.64
C GLY A 19 25.48 -13.92 31.48
N MET A 20 25.19 -13.43 30.27
CA MET A 20 25.11 -11.99 30.01
C MET A 20 23.89 -11.42 30.75
N SER A 21 24.10 -10.52 31.72
CA SER A 21 22.99 -9.91 32.46
C SER A 21 22.20 -8.95 31.55
N LEU A 22 20.87 -8.92 31.70
CA LEU A 22 19.97 -8.10 30.88
C LEU A 22 20.32 -6.60 30.89
N HIS A 23 20.95 -6.13 31.98
CA HIS A 23 21.42 -4.75 32.10
C HIS A 23 22.63 -4.46 31.21
N ALA A 24 23.57 -5.41 31.10
CA ALA A 24 24.72 -5.33 30.20
C ALA A 24 24.29 -5.40 28.72
N ALA A 25 23.29 -6.22 28.39
CA ALA A 25 22.73 -6.27 27.04
C ALA A 25 22.12 -4.92 26.61
N LYS A 26 21.41 -4.22 27.51
CA LYS A 26 20.90 -2.87 27.24
C LYS A 26 22.04 -1.85 27.06
N THR A 27 23.10 -1.91 27.85
CA THR A 27 24.22 -0.96 27.73
C THR A 27 24.94 -1.13 26.38
N VAL A 28 25.15 -2.36 25.94
CA VAL A 28 25.78 -2.67 24.64
C VAL A 28 24.92 -2.20 23.45
N LEU A 29 23.59 -2.25 23.56
CA LEU A 29 22.66 -1.75 22.54
C LEU A 29 22.70 -0.21 22.39
N TYR A 30 22.86 0.54 23.48
CA TYR A 30 22.77 2.01 23.46
C TYR A 30 24.13 2.74 23.43
N ASP A 31 25.24 2.07 23.71
CA ASP A 31 26.61 2.66 23.66
C ASP A 31 27.19 2.72 22.24
N GLY A 32 26.45 2.28 21.21
CA GLY A 32 26.90 2.30 19.81
C GLY A 32 28.05 1.36 19.47
N LYS A 33 28.76 0.77 20.45
CA LYS A 33 29.87 -0.19 20.25
C LYS A 33 29.46 -1.48 19.55
N LEU A 34 28.20 -1.90 19.70
CA LEU A 34 27.66 -3.02 18.94
C LEU A 34 27.53 -2.68 17.45
N SER A 35 27.16 -1.44 17.12
CA SER A 35 26.99 -1.02 15.73
C SER A 35 28.30 -1.02 14.93
N SER A 36 29.44 -0.76 15.59
CA SER A 36 30.77 -0.87 14.97
C SER A 36 31.32 -2.29 14.93
N ALA A 37 30.85 -3.18 15.83
CA ALA A 37 31.21 -4.60 15.85
C ALA A 37 30.36 -5.44 14.87
N ILE A 38 29.13 -5.01 14.58
CA ILE A 38 28.27 -5.62 13.57
C ILE A 38 28.56 -4.96 12.22
N VAL A 39 29.50 -5.56 11.48
CA VAL A 39 29.92 -5.07 10.16
C VAL A 39 28.87 -5.41 9.10
N PHE A 40 27.87 -4.54 8.93
CA PHE A 40 27.08 -4.50 7.70
C PHE A 40 27.75 -3.54 6.72
N MET A 41 28.59 -4.10 5.83
CA MET A 41 29.31 -3.31 4.84
C MET A 41 28.39 -2.71 3.77
N TYR A 42 27.27 -3.38 3.49
CA TYR A 42 26.33 -3.05 2.43
C TYR A 42 24.89 -3.21 2.94
N ASN A 43 24.07 -2.17 2.74
CA ASN A 43 22.66 -2.16 3.13
C ASN A 43 21.83 -1.63 1.94
N PRO A 44 21.22 -2.51 1.12
CA PRO A 44 20.40 -2.08 -0.01
C PRO A 44 19.08 -1.50 0.49
N VAL A 45 18.85 -0.21 0.27
CA VAL A 45 17.60 0.47 0.68
C VAL A 45 16.83 1.04 -0.52
N ALA A 46 17.52 1.31 -1.62
CA ALA A 46 16.92 1.82 -2.84
C ALA A 46 17.67 1.29 -4.06
N THR A 47 17.01 1.34 -5.21
CA THR A 47 17.61 0.98 -6.50
C THR A 47 17.47 2.15 -7.46
N ASP A 48 18.55 2.50 -8.15
CA ASP A 48 18.54 3.42 -9.29
C ASP A 48 18.85 2.63 -10.55
N SER A 49 17.83 2.35 -11.36
CA SER A 49 17.90 1.47 -12.53
C SER A 49 18.48 0.08 -12.19
N GLN A 50 19.73 -0.21 -12.57
CA GLN A 50 20.46 -1.45 -12.28
C GLN A 50 21.37 -1.34 -11.06
N LEU A 51 21.45 -0.20 -10.40
CA LEU A 51 22.30 0.01 -9.23
C LEU A 51 21.49 -0.15 -7.94
N CYS A 52 21.90 -1.08 -7.09
CA CYS A 52 21.41 -1.18 -5.73
C CYS A 52 22.23 -0.22 -4.83
N LEU A 53 21.56 0.81 -4.33
CA LEU A 53 22.16 1.90 -3.56
C LEU A 53 22.47 1.44 -2.13
N GLN A 54 23.68 1.79 -1.67
CA GLN A 54 24.12 1.49 -0.32
C GLN A 54 23.63 2.57 0.65
N SER A 55 22.99 2.12 1.73
CA SER A 55 22.52 2.96 2.84
C SER A 55 23.00 2.40 4.19
N ALA A 56 24.27 2.01 4.28
CA ALA A 56 24.87 1.59 5.55
C ALA A 56 25.02 2.80 6.50
N PRO A 57 24.89 2.63 7.83
CA PRO A 57 25.05 3.72 8.79
C PRO A 57 26.37 4.49 8.62
N LYS A 58 26.32 5.83 8.67
CA LYS A 58 27.49 6.70 8.59
C LYS A 58 28.32 6.54 9.87
N GLY A 59 29.45 5.82 9.80
CA GLY A 59 30.32 5.55 10.95
C GLY A 59 31.11 4.25 10.85
N ASN A 60 30.69 3.32 9.98
CA ASN A 60 31.44 2.09 9.73
C ASN A 60 32.63 2.33 8.79
N THR A 61 33.75 1.66 9.04
CA THR A 61 34.90 1.65 8.13
C THR A 61 34.47 1.06 6.79
N SER A 62 34.48 1.87 5.72
CA SER A 62 34.24 1.37 4.37
C SER A 62 35.47 0.64 3.85
N TYR A 63 35.31 -0.61 3.43
CA TYR A 63 36.37 -1.40 2.77
C TYR A 63 36.28 -1.32 1.23
N PHE A 64 35.32 -0.59 0.68
CA PHE A 64 35.17 -0.42 -0.77
C PHE A 64 36.12 0.65 -1.29
N VAL A 65 36.92 0.28 -2.30
CA VAL A 65 37.91 1.15 -2.95
C VAL A 65 37.25 2.19 -3.87
N HIS A 66 36.06 1.88 -4.40
CA HIS A 66 35.22 2.76 -5.22
C HIS A 66 33.75 2.70 -4.79
N THR A 67 32.89 3.51 -5.41
CA THR A 67 31.48 3.77 -5.06
C THR A 67 30.77 2.50 -4.60
N PRO A 68 30.19 2.47 -3.40
CA PRO A 68 29.82 1.23 -2.74
C PRO A 68 28.43 0.72 -3.17
N HIS A 69 28.06 0.93 -4.43
CA HIS A 69 26.80 0.47 -5.02
C HIS A 69 26.98 -0.93 -5.62
N ALA A 70 25.98 -1.79 -5.45
CA ALA A 70 25.99 -3.10 -6.09
C ALA A 70 25.28 -3.03 -7.45
N LEU A 71 25.74 -3.80 -8.43
CA LEU A 71 25.08 -3.93 -9.72
C LEU A 71 24.11 -5.11 -9.69
N MET A 72 22.89 -4.91 -10.18
CA MET A 72 21.90 -5.96 -10.37
C MET A 72 22.36 -6.93 -11.47
N LEU A 73 22.30 -8.22 -11.19
CA LEU A 73 22.57 -9.26 -12.19
C LEU A 73 21.47 -9.27 -13.27
N GLN A 74 21.76 -9.90 -14.41
CA GLN A 74 20.75 -10.12 -15.44
C GLN A 74 19.53 -10.82 -14.86
N ASP A 75 18.35 -10.41 -15.31
CA ASP A 75 17.03 -10.88 -14.89
C ASP A 75 16.64 -10.62 -13.42
N VAL A 76 17.43 -9.84 -12.68
CA VAL A 76 17.03 -9.32 -11.36
C VAL A 76 16.27 -8.00 -11.55
N LYS A 77 15.09 -7.88 -10.94
CA LYS A 77 14.30 -6.65 -10.93
C LYS A 77 14.01 -6.21 -9.51
N ALA A 78 14.10 -4.91 -9.27
CA ALA A 78 13.72 -4.33 -8.00
C ALA A 78 12.22 -4.53 -7.77
N VAL A 79 11.85 -4.96 -6.56
CA VAL A 79 10.45 -4.94 -6.13
C VAL A 79 10.13 -3.50 -5.77
N ILE A 80 9.35 -2.85 -6.64
CA ILE A 80 8.93 -1.46 -6.46
C ILE A 80 7.49 -1.48 -5.97
N THR A 81 7.26 -0.82 -4.85
CA THR A 81 5.89 -0.54 -4.39
C THR A 81 5.30 0.54 -5.29
N HIS A 82 4.39 0.14 -6.16
CA HIS A 82 3.63 1.07 -6.98
C HIS A 82 2.39 1.55 -6.22
N SER A 83 1.95 2.78 -6.51
CA SER A 83 0.65 3.25 -6.02
C SER A 83 -0.46 2.38 -6.62
N ILE A 84 -1.57 2.25 -5.88
CA ILE A 84 -2.74 1.50 -6.36
C ILE A 84 -3.23 2.00 -7.72
N HIS A 85 -3.18 3.31 -7.97
CA HIS A 85 -3.54 3.92 -9.25
C HIS A 85 -2.63 3.44 -10.39
N SER A 86 -1.32 3.36 -10.15
CA SER A 86 -0.34 2.90 -11.15
C SER A 86 -0.51 1.41 -11.46
N THR A 87 -0.74 0.61 -10.42
CA THR A 87 -0.99 -0.83 -10.55
C THR A 87 -2.27 -1.09 -11.35
N LEU A 88 -3.38 -0.41 -11.00
CA LEU A 88 -4.65 -0.54 -11.72
C LEU A 88 -4.52 -0.12 -13.18
N ASN A 89 -3.87 1.02 -13.46
CA ASN A 89 -3.63 1.46 -14.83
C ASN A 89 -2.84 0.42 -15.65
N SER A 90 -1.89 -0.27 -15.02
CA SER A 90 -1.04 -1.27 -15.68
C SER A 90 -1.77 -2.58 -15.99
N ILE A 91 -2.82 -2.94 -15.25
CA ILE A 91 -3.58 -4.19 -15.44
C ILE A 91 -4.86 -4.02 -16.28
N GLY A 92 -5.11 -2.83 -16.81
CA GLY A 92 -6.28 -2.55 -17.66
C GLY A 92 -7.24 -1.48 -17.13
N GLY A 93 -6.84 -0.72 -16.10
CA GLY A 93 -7.60 0.40 -15.53
C GLY A 93 -8.62 -0.03 -14.47
N ILE A 94 -9.39 0.94 -13.95
CA ILE A 94 -10.37 0.68 -12.87
C ILE A 94 -11.49 -0.30 -13.27
N GLN A 95 -11.76 -0.44 -14.56
CA GLN A 95 -12.80 -1.33 -15.10
C GLN A 95 -12.61 -2.82 -14.73
N VAL A 96 -11.38 -3.24 -14.40
CA VAL A 96 -11.10 -4.61 -13.92
C VAL A 96 -11.84 -4.94 -12.62
N LEU A 97 -12.30 -3.93 -11.88
CA LEU A 97 -13.08 -4.09 -10.66
C LEU A 97 -14.58 -4.29 -10.92
N PHE A 98 -15.10 -3.90 -12.09
CA PHE A 98 -16.54 -3.98 -12.36
C PHE A 98 -17.08 -5.42 -12.31
N PRO A 99 -16.39 -6.44 -12.87
CA PRO A 99 -16.87 -7.82 -12.77
C PRO A 99 -17.06 -8.32 -11.33
N LEU A 100 -16.45 -7.70 -10.32
CA LEU A 100 -16.65 -8.06 -8.92
C LEU A 100 -18.08 -7.79 -8.43
N PHE A 101 -18.81 -6.83 -9.04
CA PHE A 101 -20.22 -6.60 -8.72
C PHE A 101 -21.13 -7.77 -9.16
N SER A 102 -20.77 -8.48 -10.24
CA SER A 102 -21.49 -9.71 -10.61
C SER A 102 -21.23 -10.88 -9.67
N GLN A 103 -20.25 -10.74 -8.77
CA GLN A 103 -19.84 -11.79 -7.85
C GLN A 103 -20.39 -11.60 -6.44
N LEU A 104 -21.17 -10.54 -6.18
CA LEU A 104 -21.71 -10.24 -4.84
C LEU A 104 -22.58 -11.38 -4.29
N ASP A 105 -23.31 -12.07 -5.16
CA ASP A 105 -24.23 -13.15 -4.81
C ASP A 105 -23.56 -14.52 -4.65
N LEU A 106 -22.25 -14.64 -4.91
CA LEU A 106 -21.56 -15.92 -4.71
C LEU A 106 -21.55 -16.28 -3.22
N PRO A 107 -21.84 -17.54 -2.87
CA PRO A 107 -21.75 -17.99 -1.49
C PRO A 107 -20.32 -17.81 -1.00
N TYR A 108 -20.18 -17.12 0.12
CA TYR A 108 -18.93 -17.05 0.85
C TYR A 108 -18.74 -18.35 1.64
N ASP A 109 -17.48 -18.80 1.81
CA ASP A 109 -17.07 -20.04 2.51
C ASP A 109 -17.28 -19.96 4.03
N SER A 110 -18.42 -19.42 4.44
CA SER A 110 -18.95 -19.53 5.79
C SER A 110 -19.89 -20.73 5.81
N MET A 111 -19.81 -21.52 6.87
CA MET A 111 -20.58 -22.76 7.08
C MET A 111 -22.11 -22.64 6.87
N ASP A 112 -22.65 -21.41 6.83
CA ASP A 112 -24.06 -21.11 6.64
C ASP A 112 -24.45 -20.72 5.20
N GLY A 113 -23.49 -20.66 4.25
CA GLY A 113 -23.73 -20.18 2.88
C GLY A 113 -24.26 -18.74 2.83
N ARG A 114 -24.01 -17.95 3.89
CA ARG A 114 -24.51 -16.59 4.02
C ARG A 114 -23.68 -15.64 3.17
N ARG A 115 -24.37 -14.80 2.41
CA ARG A 115 -23.78 -13.69 1.64
C ARG A 115 -23.31 -12.59 2.59
N ASP A 116 -22.16 -11.97 2.32
CA ASP A 116 -21.71 -10.80 3.07
C ASP A 116 -22.37 -9.53 2.51
N PRO A 117 -23.33 -8.91 3.22
CA PRO A 117 -24.00 -7.69 2.75
C PRO A 117 -23.05 -6.47 2.71
N THR A 118 -21.89 -6.52 3.40
CA THR A 118 -20.93 -5.41 3.48
C THR A 118 -19.95 -5.38 2.30
N LEU A 119 -19.88 -6.44 1.49
CA LEU A 119 -18.91 -6.53 0.41
C LEU A 119 -19.17 -5.48 -0.68
N CYS A 120 -20.44 -5.21 -0.96
CA CYS A 120 -20.86 -4.19 -1.91
C CYS A 120 -20.48 -2.77 -1.45
N SER A 121 -20.71 -2.43 -0.18
CA SER A 121 -20.35 -1.09 0.35
C SER A 121 -18.84 -0.88 0.37
N LYS A 122 -18.06 -1.89 0.75
CA LYS A 122 -16.58 -1.85 0.71
C LYS A 122 -16.04 -1.66 -0.71
N LEU A 123 -16.53 -2.44 -1.66
CA LEU A 123 -16.07 -2.37 -3.06
C LEU A 123 -16.43 -1.00 -3.67
N LEU A 124 -17.66 -0.54 -3.48
CA LEU A 124 -18.09 0.74 -4.01
C LEU A 124 -17.35 1.90 -3.34
N GLY A 125 -17.20 1.87 -2.01
CA GLY A 125 -16.45 2.87 -1.26
C GLY A 125 -15.02 3.00 -1.77
N PHE A 126 -14.33 1.87 -1.98
CA PHE A 126 -13.00 1.85 -2.58
C PHE A 126 -12.96 2.48 -3.97
N ILE A 127 -13.94 2.17 -4.84
CA ILE A 127 -14.05 2.81 -6.16
C ILE A 127 -14.26 4.32 -6.04
N CYS A 128 -15.14 4.78 -5.15
CA CYS A 128 -15.36 6.20 -4.90
C CYS A 128 -14.05 6.89 -4.48
N GLU A 129 -13.32 6.35 -3.51
CA GLU A 129 -12.02 6.90 -3.06
C GLU A 129 -10.99 6.99 -4.20
N LEU A 130 -10.94 5.99 -5.08
CA LEU A 130 -10.07 6.02 -6.25
C LEU A 130 -10.45 7.13 -7.25
N VAL A 131 -11.75 7.37 -7.44
CA VAL A 131 -12.27 8.45 -8.29
C VAL A 131 -11.95 9.82 -7.68
N GLU A 132 -12.06 9.98 -6.37
CA GLU A 132 -11.74 11.22 -5.66
C GLU A 132 -10.24 11.55 -5.70
N SER A 133 -9.39 10.53 -5.72
CA SER A 133 -7.93 10.68 -5.62
C SER A 133 -7.19 10.75 -6.97
N SER A 134 -7.83 10.42 -8.10
CA SER A 134 -7.13 10.33 -9.39
C SER A 134 -7.94 10.76 -10.61
N ALA A 135 -7.42 11.75 -11.34
CA ALA A 135 -7.98 12.20 -12.62
C ALA A 135 -7.95 11.12 -13.71
N THR A 136 -6.93 10.25 -13.71
CA THR A 136 -6.85 9.13 -14.66
C THR A 136 -7.97 8.13 -14.42
N VAL A 137 -8.25 7.82 -13.15
CA VAL A 137 -9.40 6.96 -12.78
C VAL A 137 -10.72 7.61 -13.21
N GLN A 138 -10.88 8.93 -12.98
CA GLN A 138 -12.06 9.66 -13.45
C GLN A 138 -12.25 9.53 -14.97
N GLN A 139 -11.19 9.68 -15.76
CA GLN A 139 -11.25 9.52 -17.21
C GLN A 139 -11.67 8.11 -17.63
N HIS A 140 -11.10 7.07 -17.01
CA HIS A 140 -11.51 5.70 -17.27
C HIS A 140 -12.98 5.44 -16.90
N MET A 141 -13.47 6.02 -15.80
CA MET A 141 -14.88 5.94 -15.42
C MET A 141 -15.78 6.64 -16.46
N ILE A 142 -15.39 7.80 -16.96
CA ILE A 142 -16.15 8.51 -18.00
C ILE A 142 -16.21 7.69 -19.29
N GLN A 143 -15.05 7.27 -19.80
CA GLN A 143 -14.91 6.56 -21.07
C GLN A 143 -15.69 5.24 -21.08
N ASN A 144 -15.61 4.48 -20.00
CA ASN A 144 -16.27 3.17 -19.87
C ASN A 144 -17.70 3.26 -19.35
N ARG A 145 -18.24 4.47 -19.13
CA ARG A 145 -19.54 4.69 -18.49
C ARG A 145 -19.66 3.93 -17.16
N GLY A 146 -18.59 3.98 -16.36
CA GLY A 146 -18.37 3.10 -15.21
C GLY A 146 -19.52 3.11 -14.21
N PHE A 147 -20.06 4.29 -13.88
CA PHE A 147 -21.21 4.37 -12.96
C PHE A 147 -22.49 3.75 -13.51
N LEU A 148 -22.70 3.83 -14.83
CA LEU A 148 -23.85 3.18 -15.48
C LEU A 148 -23.69 1.65 -15.45
N VAL A 149 -22.48 1.15 -15.73
CA VAL A 149 -22.18 -0.30 -15.66
C VAL A 149 -22.35 -0.83 -14.24
N ILE A 150 -21.81 -0.13 -13.24
CA ILE A 150 -21.98 -0.48 -11.83
C ILE A 150 -23.48 -0.48 -11.46
N SER A 151 -24.24 0.53 -11.89
CA SER A 151 -25.71 0.57 -11.69
C SER A 151 -26.36 -0.69 -12.22
N PHE A 152 -26.09 -1.02 -13.49
CA PHE A 152 -26.68 -2.16 -14.16
C PHE A 152 -26.34 -3.49 -13.46
N MET A 153 -25.10 -3.63 -12.96
CA MET A 153 -24.69 -4.81 -12.22
C MET A 153 -25.42 -4.91 -10.87
N LEU A 154 -25.49 -3.81 -10.12
CA LEU A 154 -26.18 -3.75 -8.82
C LEU A 154 -27.68 -4.04 -8.94
N GLN A 155 -28.32 -3.66 -10.05
CA GLN A 155 -29.73 -3.98 -10.31
C GLN A 155 -29.99 -5.48 -10.48
N ARG A 156 -28.97 -6.22 -10.90
CA ARG A 156 -29.04 -7.68 -11.11
C ARG A 156 -28.60 -8.47 -9.88
N SER A 157 -27.90 -7.82 -8.94
CA SER A 157 -27.50 -8.41 -7.66
C SER A 157 -28.67 -8.49 -6.68
N SER A 158 -28.56 -9.35 -5.67
CA SER A 158 -29.55 -9.41 -4.58
C SER A 158 -29.71 -8.07 -3.86
N ARG A 159 -30.96 -7.75 -3.49
CA ARG A 159 -31.32 -6.53 -2.77
C ARG A 159 -30.67 -6.43 -1.38
N GLU A 160 -30.23 -7.55 -0.81
CA GLU A 160 -29.49 -7.59 0.46
C GLU A 160 -28.20 -6.76 0.43
N HIS A 161 -27.63 -6.54 -0.75
CA HIS A 161 -26.42 -5.74 -0.94
C HIS A 161 -26.70 -4.23 -1.04
N LEU A 162 -27.95 -3.81 -1.26
CA LEU A 162 -28.35 -2.41 -1.39
C LEU A 162 -28.62 -1.79 0.00
N THR A 163 -27.55 -1.62 0.76
CA THR A 163 -27.61 -1.09 2.13
C THR A 163 -27.50 0.44 2.16
N LEU A 164 -27.81 1.02 3.32
CA LEU A 164 -27.63 2.46 3.57
C LEU A 164 -26.17 2.90 3.36
N GLU A 165 -25.20 2.02 3.61
CA GLU A 165 -23.79 2.32 3.41
C GLU A 165 -23.44 2.52 1.92
N VAL A 166 -24.01 1.71 1.03
CA VAL A 166 -23.84 1.85 -0.43
C VAL A 166 -24.38 3.21 -0.89
N LEU A 167 -25.56 3.59 -0.41
CA LEU A 167 -26.11 4.92 -0.68
C LEU A 167 -25.23 6.03 -0.09
N GLY A 168 -24.70 5.83 1.11
CA GLY A 168 -23.74 6.71 1.76
C GLY A 168 -22.49 6.95 0.91
N SER A 169 -21.92 5.90 0.31
CA SER A 169 -20.77 6.01 -0.59
C SER A 169 -21.09 6.84 -1.84
N PHE A 170 -22.26 6.66 -2.45
CA PHE A 170 -22.68 7.48 -3.59
C PHE A 170 -22.92 8.94 -3.21
N LEU A 171 -23.56 9.19 -2.07
CA LEU A 171 -23.81 10.55 -1.58
C LEU A 171 -22.50 11.27 -1.23
N GLY A 172 -21.56 10.56 -0.60
CA GLY A 172 -20.21 11.05 -0.32
C GLY A 172 -19.49 11.49 -1.59
N LEU A 173 -19.46 10.61 -2.58
CA LEU A 173 -18.87 10.92 -3.89
C LEU A 173 -19.60 12.07 -4.60
N THR A 174 -20.94 12.09 -4.57
CA THR A 174 -21.74 13.16 -5.17
C THR A 174 -21.38 14.51 -4.54
N LYS A 175 -21.28 14.56 -3.21
CA LYS A 175 -20.85 15.76 -2.48
C LYS A 175 -19.44 16.20 -2.91
N TYR A 176 -18.50 15.26 -3.04
CA TYR A 176 -17.16 15.55 -3.54
C TYR A 176 -17.21 16.15 -4.94
N LEU A 177 -17.90 15.51 -5.89
CA LEU A 177 -17.94 15.94 -7.30
C LEU A 177 -18.62 17.30 -7.48
N VAL A 178 -19.63 17.61 -6.66
CA VAL A 178 -20.29 18.92 -6.66
C VAL A 178 -19.35 20.01 -6.08
N THR A 179 -18.54 19.67 -5.09
CA THR A 179 -17.61 20.62 -4.45
C THR A 179 -16.36 20.87 -5.30
N CYS A 180 -15.87 19.84 -5.99
CA CYS A 180 -14.69 19.88 -6.85
C CYS A 180 -15.09 20.10 -8.30
N LEU A 181 -15.18 21.36 -8.73
CA LEU A 181 -15.60 21.75 -10.08
C LEU A 181 -14.47 21.60 -11.10
N ASN A 182 -14.48 20.50 -11.86
CA ASN A 182 -13.62 20.29 -13.01
C ASN A 182 -14.42 19.62 -14.16
N SER A 183 -13.87 19.59 -15.39
CA SER A 183 -14.60 19.05 -16.54
C SER A 183 -14.96 17.57 -16.41
N ASN A 184 -14.14 16.79 -15.69
CA ASN A 184 -14.41 15.37 -15.45
C ASN A 184 -15.55 15.19 -14.42
N SER A 185 -15.59 16.02 -13.37
CA SER A 185 -16.58 15.90 -12.31
C SER A 185 -17.99 16.21 -12.81
N GLU A 186 -18.16 17.14 -13.73
CA GLU A 186 -19.46 17.40 -14.38
C GLU A 186 -19.96 16.16 -15.16
N LEU A 187 -19.08 15.51 -15.92
CA LEU A 187 -19.42 14.33 -16.70
C LEU A 187 -19.75 13.13 -15.80
N LEU A 188 -18.98 12.93 -14.73
CA LEU A 188 -19.24 11.88 -13.74
C LEU A 188 -20.54 12.14 -12.97
N LEU A 189 -20.82 13.39 -12.61
CA LEU A 189 -22.06 13.78 -11.94
C LEU A 189 -23.27 13.51 -12.83
N LYS A 190 -23.18 13.79 -14.15
CA LYS A 190 -24.24 13.41 -15.11
C LYS A 190 -24.48 11.90 -15.11
N GLN A 191 -23.42 11.08 -15.10
CA GLN A 191 -23.56 9.63 -15.04
C GLN A 191 -24.17 9.15 -13.71
N LEU A 192 -23.79 9.76 -12.58
CA LEU A 192 -24.37 9.47 -11.27
C LEU A 192 -25.84 9.90 -11.16
N PHE A 193 -26.24 10.98 -11.82
CA PHE A 193 -27.65 11.38 -11.85
C PHE A 193 -28.49 10.40 -12.68
N CYS A 194 -27.94 9.85 -13.76
CA CYS A 194 -28.57 8.74 -14.47
C CYS A 194 -28.68 7.49 -13.58
N PHE A 195 -27.65 7.21 -12.77
CA PHE A 195 -27.68 6.14 -11.78
C PHE A 195 -28.82 6.34 -10.78
N SER A 196 -28.93 7.52 -10.16
CA SER A 196 -29.94 7.78 -9.12
C SER A 196 -31.35 7.63 -9.68
N PHE A 197 -31.63 8.19 -10.85
CA PHE A 197 -32.94 8.06 -11.50
C PHE A 197 -33.32 6.59 -11.76
N LEU A 198 -32.36 5.77 -12.23
CA LEU A 198 -32.59 4.37 -12.56
C LEU A 198 -32.77 3.50 -11.30
N THR A 199 -32.01 3.76 -10.23
CA THR A 199 -32.17 3.07 -8.94
C THR A 199 -33.42 3.50 -8.18
N TRP A 200 -33.82 4.77 -8.25
CA TRP A 200 -35.03 5.27 -7.59
C TRP A 200 -36.30 4.77 -8.28
N GLN A 201 -36.33 4.67 -9.62
CA GLN A 201 -37.45 4.02 -10.34
C GLN A 201 -37.64 2.55 -9.98
N LEU A 202 -36.56 1.85 -9.61
CA LEU A 202 -36.62 0.46 -9.17
C LEU A 202 -37.01 0.31 -7.69
N LEU A 203 -36.73 1.33 -6.87
CA LEU A 203 -37.17 1.40 -5.48
C LEU A 203 -38.67 1.74 -5.38
N ASP A 204 -39.20 2.54 -6.31
CA ASP A 204 -40.60 3.00 -6.36
C ASP A 204 -41.60 1.91 -6.81
N HIS A 205 -41.11 0.81 -7.40
CA HIS A 205 -41.92 -0.36 -7.79
C HIS A 205 -42.07 -1.40 -6.66
N VAL A 206 -41.89 -0.98 -5.40
CA VAL A 206 -42.23 -1.72 -4.17
C VAL A 206 -43.46 -1.06 -3.54
#